data_AF-A0A963JRT2-F1
#
_entry.id   AF-A0A963JRT2-F1
#
_cell.length_a   1.000
_cell.length_b   1.000
_cell.length_c   1.000
_cell.angle_alpha   90.00
_cell.angle_beta   90.00
_cell.angle_gamma   90.00
#
_symmetry.space_group_name_H-M   'P 1'
#
loop_
_entity.id
_entity.type
_entity.pdbx_description
1 polymer ?
#
loop_
_entity_poly.entity_id
_entity_poly.type
_entity_poly.pdbx_seq_one_letter_code
_entity_poly.pdbx_strand_id
1 'polypeptide(L)'
;MPTAPLPPDAVPAHDRAYLRQLLSQRNQSEGRVAEIDAAIEHAFVRTVAMLVLDMCGFSRITARHGIIHFLAMVHQMEQAARPAIAGNGGEVVKQEADNLFAVFSHPEQALEAALDIGRALDAMNAVQPPEAALQASIGIGYGPTLVIADKDLFGHEMNHACKLGEDIAGPGEIYLTGNACQA
;
A
#
# COMPACT_ATOMS: atom_id res chain seq x y z
N MET A 1 30.66 8.26 -24.45
CA MET A 1 29.63 8.30 -25.51
C MET A 1 28.34 8.75 -24.84
N PRO A 2 27.75 9.90 -25.21
CA PRO A 2 26.46 10.29 -24.65
C PRO A 2 25.39 9.31 -25.16
N THR A 3 24.74 8.60 -24.26
CA THR A 3 23.61 7.72 -24.59
C THR A 3 22.46 8.57 -25.10
N ALA A 4 22.06 8.34 -26.35
CA ALA A 4 20.91 8.99 -26.97
C ALA A 4 19.65 8.77 -26.10
N PRO A 5 18.73 9.74 -26.02
CA PRO A 5 17.47 9.53 -25.33
C PRO A 5 16.70 8.41 -26.04
N LEU A 6 16.23 7.45 -25.25
CA LEU A 6 15.36 6.38 -25.74
C LEU A 6 14.06 6.98 -26.28
N PRO A 7 13.51 6.44 -27.39
CA PRO A 7 12.24 6.91 -27.93
C PRO A 7 11.12 6.74 -26.89
N PRO A 8 10.17 7.70 -26.82
CA PRO A 8 9.14 7.77 -25.78
C PRO A 8 8.19 6.56 -25.75
N ASP A 9 8.13 5.77 -26.82
CA ASP A 9 7.11 4.72 -27.00
C ASP A 9 7.56 3.30 -26.60
N ALA A 10 8.77 3.12 -26.03
CA ALA A 10 9.35 1.79 -25.80
C ALA A 10 9.55 1.39 -24.33
N VAL A 11 9.21 2.25 -23.36
CA VAL A 11 9.37 1.93 -21.94
C VAL A 11 8.00 1.71 -21.32
N PRO A 12 7.70 0.54 -20.71
CA PRO A 12 6.46 0.36 -19.99
C PRO A 12 6.35 1.43 -18.91
N ALA A 13 5.26 2.21 -18.94
CA ALA A 13 4.94 3.15 -17.88
C ALA A 13 5.09 2.44 -16.53
N HIS A 14 5.72 3.12 -15.57
CA HIS A 14 5.94 2.62 -14.20
C HIS A 14 7.04 1.55 -13.97
N ASP A 15 7.91 1.25 -14.93
CA ASP A 15 9.03 0.31 -14.72
C ASP A 15 10.13 0.85 -13.76
N ARG A 16 10.58 -0.01 -12.84
CA ARG A 16 11.63 0.29 -11.85
C ARG A 16 12.99 0.55 -12.51
N ALA A 17 13.32 -0.15 -13.60
CA ALA A 17 14.59 0.08 -14.29
C ALA A 17 14.62 1.47 -14.93
N TYR A 18 13.49 1.91 -15.49
CA TYR A 18 13.34 3.25 -16.04
C TYR A 18 13.47 4.33 -14.97
N LEU A 19 12.79 4.18 -13.82
CA LEU A 19 12.94 5.12 -12.72
C LEU A 19 14.41 5.24 -12.27
N ARG A 20 15.12 4.11 -12.13
CA ARG A 20 16.54 4.09 -11.76
C ARG A 20 17.42 4.80 -12.78
N GLN A 21 17.12 4.67 -14.07
CA GLN A 21 17.81 5.40 -15.12
C GLN A 21 17.60 6.92 -14.97
N LEU A 22 16.36 7.38 -14.80
CA LEU A 22 16.06 8.81 -14.60
C LEU A 22 16.73 9.36 -13.34
N LEU A 23 16.65 8.65 -12.21
CA LEU A 23 17.31 9.05 -10.96
C LEU A 23 18.84 9.12 -11.11
N SER A 24 19.44 8.20 -11.86
CA SER A 24 20.88 8.23 -12.13
C SER A 24 21.28 9.45 -12.95
N GLN A 25 20.48 9.79 -13.98
CA GLN A 25 20.69 10.99 -14.79
C GLN A 25 20.53 12.28 -13.97
N ARG A 26 19.50 12.33 -13.11
CA ARG A 26 19.23 13.43 -12.18
C ARG A 26 20.45 13.71 -11.29
N ASN A 27 21.03 12.66 -10.70
CA ASN A 27 22.17 12.77 -9.79
C ASN A 27 23.48 13.18 -10.48
N GLN A 28 23.58 13.04 -11.81
CA GLN A 28 24.78 13.33 -12.60
C GLN A 28 24.68 14.66 -13.37
N SER A 29 23.51 15.32 -13.39
CA SER A 29 23.23 16.45 -14.29
C SER A 29 22.65 17.65 -13.53
N GLU A 30 23.51 18.49 -12.94
CA GLU A 30 23.08 19.68 -12.18
C GLU A 30 22.19 20.65 -12.98
N GLY A 31 22.41 20.77 -14.30
CA GLY A 31 21.65 21.66 -15.18
C GLY A 31 20.30 21.14 -15.69
N ARG A 32 19.93 19.87 -15.40
CA ARG A 32 18.72 19.22 -15.93
C ARG A 32 17.79 18.67 -14.86
N VAL A 33 18.03 18.98 -13.59
CA VAL A 33 17.26 18.44 -12.46
C VAL A 33 15.76 18.68 -12.63
N ALA A 34 15.33 19.91 -12.91
CA ALA A 34 13.91 20.25 -13.04
C ALA A 34 13.22 19.52 -14.22
N GLU A 35 13.93 19.33 -15.33
CA GLU A 35 13.41 18.60 -16.50
C GLU A 35 13.21 17.11 -16.18
N ILE A 36 14.18 16.50 -15.49
CA ILE A 36 14.13 15.09 -15.12
C ILE A 36 13.09 14.85 -14.02
N ASP A 37 12.96 15.77 -13.06
CA ASP A 37 11.93 15.71 -12.02
C ASP A 37 10.53 15.75 -12.64
N ALA A 38 10.28 16.67 -13.58
CA ALA A 38 9.02 16.73 -14.32
C ALA A 38 8.75 15.44 -15.13
N ALA A 39 9.79 14.82 -15.72
CA ALA A 39 9.65 13.55 -16.42
C ALA A 39 9.29 12.39 -15.47
N ILE A 40 9.88 12.34 -14.27
CA ILE A 40 9.54 11.35 -13.25
C ILE A 40 8.11 11.56 -12.76
N GLU A 41 7.74 12.80 -12.45
CA GLU A 41 6.37 13.13 -12.02
C GLU A 41 5.35 12.70 -13.07
N HIS A 42 5.57 13.06 -14.34
CA HIS A 42 4.68 12.69 -15.43
C HIS A 42 4.56 11.17 -15.63
N ALA A 43 5.66 10.44 -15.48
CA ALA A 43 5.70 9.00 -15.74
C ALA A 43 5.24 8.13 -14.55
N PHE A 44 5.33 8.62 -13.30
CA PHE A 44 5.13 7.79 -12.11
C PHE A 44 4.13 8.33 -11.10
N VAL A 45 3.83 9.64 -11.09
CA VAL A 45 2.88 10.20 -10.12
C VAL A 45 1.45 10.02 -10.61
N ARG A 46 0.63 9.42 -9.75
CA ARG A 46 -0.80 9.21 -9.95
C ARG A 46 -1.54 9.65 -8.71
N THR A 47 -2.70 10.27 -8.90
CA THR A 47 -3.63 10.49 -7.78
C THR A 47 -4.37 9.18 -7.55
N VAL A 48 -4.12 8.55 -6.41
CA VAL A 48 -4.70 7.25 -6.04
C VAL A 48 -5.13 7.29 -4.58
N ALA A 49 -6.05 6.41 -4.21
CA ALA A 49 -6.31 6.07 -2.83
C ALA A 49 -5.40 4.89 -2.43
N MET A 50 -4.90 4.90 -1.21
CA MET A 50 -4.02 3.87 -0.68
C MET A 50 -4.66 3.31 0.59
N LEU A 51 -4.62 2.00 0.72
CA LEU A 51 -5.04 1.28 1.92
C LEU A 51 -3.80 0.62 2.50
N VAL A 52 -3.50 0.93 3.75
CA VAL A 52 -2.46 0.27 4.55
C VAL A 52 -3.16 -0.51 5.64
N LEU A 53 -3.05 -1.83 5.58
CA LEU A 53 -3.53 -2.74 6.59
C LEU A 53 -2.34 -3.23 7.41
N ASP A 54 -2.46 -3.19 8.73
CA ASP A 54 -1.49 -3.78 9.66
C ASP A 54 -2.20 -4.82 10.55
N MET A 55 -1.58 -5.98 10.78
CA MET A 55 -2.12 -7.03 11.62
C MET A 55 -1.74 -6.79 13.08
N CYS A 56 -2.74 -6.70 13.96
CA CYS A 56 -2.47 -6.38 15.35
C CYS A 56 -1.82 -7.55 16.11
N GLY A 57 -0.86 -7.22 16.98
CA GLY A 57 -0.41 -8.13 18.05
C GLY A 57 0.80 -8.99 17.73
N PHE A 58 1.58 -8.68 16.69
CA PHE A 58 2.84 -9.35 16.31
C PHE A 58 3.67 -9.83 17.52
N SER A 59 4.16 -8.90 18.35
CA SER A 59 5.08 -9.21 19.44
C SER A 59 4.47 -10.12 20.49
N ARG A 60 3.18 -9.93 20.79
CA ARG A 60 2.46 -10.71 21.79
C ARG A 60 2.18 -12.14 21.31
N ILE A 61 1.75 -12.28 20.06
CA ILE A 61 1.40 -13.58 19.47
C ILE A 61 2.66 -14.41 19.24
N THR A 62 3.70 -13.83 18.65
CA THR A 62 4.97 -14.51 18.40
C THR A 62 5.64 -14.99 19.70
N ALA A 63 5.60 -14.19 20.78
CA ALA A 63 6.14 -14.58 22.08
C ALA A 63 5.39 -15.75 22.72
N ARG A 64 4.07 -15.85 22.49
CA ARG A 64 3.21 -16.87 23.13
C ARG A 64 3.06 -18.15 22.32
N HIS A 65 2.96 -18.04 21.00
CA HIS A 65 2.60 -19.13 20.09
C HIS A 65 3.69 -19.42 19.03
N GLY A 66 4.74 -18.62 18.97
CA GLY A 66 5.84 -18.76 18.03
C GLY A 66 5.57 -18.15 16.66
N ILE A 67 6.65 -17.97 15.89
CA ILE A 67 6.62 -17.27 14.60
C ILE A 67 5.80 -18.01 13.54
N ILE A 68 5.79 -19.34 13.54
CA ILE A 68 5.04 -20.14 12.55
C ILE A 68 3.53 -19.94 12.71
N HIS A 69 3.05 -19.84 13.95
CA HIS A 69 1.64 -19.56 14.22
C HIS A 69 1.26 -18.17 13.71
N PHE A 70 2.09 -17.16 13.98
CA PHE A 70 1.85 -15.81 13.49
C PHE A 70 1.82 -15.73 11.95
N LEU A 71 2.76 -16.40 11.26
CA LEU A 71 2.76 -16.45 9.79
C LEU A 71 1.51 -17.14 9.21
N ALA A 72 0.97 -18.14 9.90
CA ALA A 72 -0.30 -18.75 9.50
C ALA A 72 -1.47 -17.77 9.62
N MET A 73 -1.49 -16.95 10.67
CA MET A 73 -2.51 -15.90 10.84
C MET A 73 -2.38 -14.79 9.78
N VAL A 74 -1.16 -14.36 9.46
CA VAL A 74 -0.90 -13.40 8.36
C VAL A 74 -1.46 -13.95 7.04
N HIS A 75 -1.28 -15.24 6.76
CA HIS A 75 -1.83 -15.85 5.56
C HIS A 75 -3.37 -15.91 5.59
N GLN A 76 -4.00 -16.12 6.74
CA GLN A 76 -5.46 -16.05 6.85
C GLN A 76 -6.00 -14.63 6.64
N MET A 77 -5.33 -13.63 7.20
CA MET A 77 -5.66 -12.22 6.95
C MET A 77 -5.55 -11.90 5.46
N GLU A 78 -4.49 -12.37 4.79
CA GLU A 78 -4.30 -12.19 3.35
C GLU A 78 -5.44 -12.83 2.53
N GLN A 79 -5.92 -14.02 2.93
CA GLN A 79 -7.05 -14.70 2.28
C GLN A 79 -8.36 -13.92 2.43
N ALA A 80 -8.53 -13.13 3.50
CA ALA A 80 -9.66 -12.21 3.65
C ALA A 80 -9.44 -10.91 2.86
N ALA A 81 -8.21 -10.38 2.88
CA ALA A 81 -7.88 -9.07 2.32
C ALA A 81 -7.88 -9.02 0.80
N ARG A 82 -7.21 -9.96 0.14
CA ARG A 82 -7.04 -9.92 -1.33
C ARG A 82 -8.36 -9.96 -2.09
N PRO A 83 -9.35 -10.83 -1.75
CA PRO A 83 -10.63 -10.85 -2.44
C PRO A 83 -11.44 -9.57 -2.23
N ALA A 84 -11.42 -9.00 -1.01
CA ALA A 84 -12.11 -7.74 -0.71
C ALA A 84 -11.51 -6.57 -1.51
N ILE A 85 -10.18 -6.50 -1.58
CA ILE A 85 -9.47 -5.47 -2.36
C ILE A 85 -9.81 -5.61 -3.86
N ALA A 86 -9.67 -6.81 -4.42
CA ALA A 86 -9.97 -7.04 -5.83
C ALA A 86 -11.46 -6.83 -6.16
N GLY A 87 -12.37 -7.24 -5.28
CA GLY A 87 -13.81 -7.08 -5.44
C GLY A 87 -14.26 -5.62 -5.49
N ASN A 88 -13.51 -4.72 -4.86
CA ASN A 88 -13.74 -3.27 -4.86
C ASN A 88 -12.90 -2.52 -5.91
N GLY A 89 -12.26 -3.23 -6.85
CA GLY A 89 -11.49 -2.64 -7.94
C GLY A 89 -10.10 -2.13 -7.52
N GLY A 90 -9.59 -2.58 -6.37
CA GLY A 90 -8.24 -2.28 -5.92
C GLY A 90 -7.22 -3.32 -6.35
N GLU A 91 -5.96 -2.94 -6.21
CA GLU A 91 -4.80 -3.78 -6.49
C GLU A 91 -3.87 -3.83 -5.29
N VAL A 92 -3.44 -5.03 -4.90
CA VAL A 92 -2.41 -5.19 -3.87
C VAL A 92 -1.06 -4.87 -4.49
N VAL A 93 -0.42 -3.81 -4.00
CA VAL A 93 0.89 -3.37 -4.48
C VAL A 93 2.00 -4.20 -3.85
N LYS A 94 1.96 -4.38 -2.53
CA LYS A 94 2.96 -5.15 -1.82
C LYS A 94 2.45 -5.67 -0.48
N GLN A 95 3.19 -6.62 0.06
CA GLN A 95 3.04 -7.10 1.42
C GLN A 95 4.43 -7.14 2.07
N GLU A 96 4.53 -6.55 3.24
CA GLU A 96 5.77 -6.49 4.03
C GLU A 96 5.46 -7.02 5.42
N ALA A 97 5.91 -8.26 5.70
CA ALA A 97 5.53 -8.98 6.91
C ALA A 97 4.00 -9.10 7.06
N ASP A 98 3.44 -8.50 8.10
CA ASP A 98 2.02 -8.38 8.42
C ASP A 98 1.31 -7.21 7.74
N ASN A 99 2.07 -6.28 7.15
CA ASN A 99 1.49 -5.12 6.48
C ASN A 99 1.11 -5.43 5.04
N LEU A 100 -0.09 -5.03 4.63
CA LEU A 100 -0.60 -5.18 3.28
C LEU A 100 -0.98 -3.82 2.70
N PHE A 101 -0.46 -3.54 1.51
CA PHE A 101 -0.60 -2.25 0.83
C PHE A 101 -1.39 -2.44 -0.45
N ALA A 102 -2.46 -1.67 -0.60
CA ALA A 102 -3.29 -1.67 -1.80
C ALA A 102 -3.56 -0.27 -2.31
N VAL A 103 -3.85 -0.17 -3.60
CA VAL A 103 -4.24 1.09 -4.25
C VAL A 103 -5.58 0.95 -4.95
N PHE A 104 -6.29 2.07 -5.00
CA PHE A 104 -7.60 2.23 -5.62
C PHE A 104 -7.65 3.54 -6.39
N SER A 105 -8.62 3.68 -7.30
CA SER A 105 -8.80 4.94 -8.04
C SER A 105 -9.40 6.01 -7.13
N HIS A 106 -10.31 5.63 -6.23
CA HIS A 106 -11.01 6.54 -5.33
C HIS A 106 -11.05 6.03 -3.87
N PRO A 107 -11.10 6.92 -2.87
CA PRO A 107 -11.07 6.53 -1.46
C PRO A 107 -12.32 5.78 -1.00
N GLU A 108 -13.47 6.00 -1.64
CA GLU A 108 -14.70 5.22 -1.43
C GLU A 108 -14.47 3.72 -1.67
N GLN A 109 -13.72 3.35 -2.72
CA GLN A 109 -13.41 1.96 -3.04
C GLN A 109 -12.49 1.35 -1.98
N ALA A 110 -11.52 2.12 -1.50
CA ALA A 110 -10.64 1.70 -0.42
C ALA A 110 -11.42 1.51 0.88
N LEU A 111 -12.38 2.38 1.17
CA LEU A 111 -13.24 2.27 2.35
C LEU A 111 -14.15 1.05 2.28
N GLU A 112 -14.82 0.81 1.15
CA GLU A 112 -15.65 -0.39 0.97
C GLU A 112 -14.81 -1.66 1.09
N ALA A 113 -13.60 -1.69 0.52
CA ALA A 113 -12.66 -2.78 0.71
C ALA A 113 -12.30 -2.98 2.20
N ALA A 114 -12.00 -1.90 2.94
CA ALA A 114 -11.68 -1.99 4.36
C ALA A 114 -12.85 -2.56 5.19
N LEU A 115 -14.08 -2.17 4.87
CA LEU A 115 -15.29 -2.71 5.51
C LEU A 115 -15.51 -4.18 5.16
N ASP A 116 -15.27 -4.58 3.91
CA ASP A 116 -15.32 -5.98 3.46
C ASP A 116 -14.29 -6.85 4.17
N ILE A 117 -13.07 -6.33 4.36
CA ILE A 117 -12.03 -7.00 5.13
C ILE A 117 -12.49 -7.23 6.56
N GLY A 118 -12.99 -6.19 7.24
CA GLY A 118 -13.50 -6.29 8.60
C GLY A 118 -14.58 -7.38 8.73
N ARG A 119 -15.56 -7.39 7.81
CA ARG A 119 -16.61 -8.41 7.78
C ARG A 119 -16.06 -9.82 7.56
N ALA A 120 -15.08 -9.98 6.69
CA ALA A 120 -14.45 -11.28 6.44
C ALA A 120 -13.68 -11.77 7.67
N LEU A 121 -12.92 -10.90 8.33
CA LEU A 121 -12.21 -11.22 9.57
C LEU A 121 -13.18 -11.59 10.70
N ASP A 122 -14.27 -10.85 10.87
CA ASP A 122 -15.31 -11.16 11.86
C ASP A 122 -15.94 -12.54 11.62
N ALA A 123 -16.23 -12.88 10.36
CA ALA A 123 -16.76 -14.18 9.99
C ALA A 123 -15.75 -15.32 10.30
N MET A 124 -14.46 -15.10 10.04
CA MET A 124 -13.40 -16.06 10.40
C MET A 124 -13.27 -16.19 11.92
N ASN A 125 -13.36 -15.09 12.67
CA ASN A 125 -13.23 -15.06 14.12
C ASN A 125 -14.40 -15.74 14.83
N ALA A 126 -15.60 -15.71 14.26
CA ALA A 126 -16.80 -16.32 14.85
C ALA A 126 -16.66 -17.84 15.09
N VAL A 127 -15.77 -18.52 14.38
CA VAL A 127 -15.51 -19.96 14.51
C VAL A 127 -14.14 -20.29 15.11
N GLN A 128 -13.35 -19.27 15.46
CA GLN A 128 -12.02 -19.42 16.02
C GLN A 128 -12.01 -19.15 17.53
N PRO A 129 -11.09 -19.75 18.29
CA PRO A 129 -10.92 -19.40 19.69
C PRO A 129 -10.36 -17.97 19.83
N PRO A 130 -10.62 -17.26 20.94
CA PRO A 130 -10.22 -15.86 21.11
C PRO A 130 -8.72 -15.59 20.92
N GLU A 131 -7.86 -16.55 21.26
CA GLU A 131 -6.42 -16.46 21.07
C GLU A 131 -5.95 -16.49 19.61
N ALA A 132 -6.80 -16.96 18.69
CA ALA A 132 -6.55 -16.99 17.25
C ALA A 132 -7.28 -15.86 16.51
N ALA A 133 -7.99 -14.98 17.24
CA ALA A 133 -8.74 -13.89 16.62
C ALA A 133 -7.83 -13.00 15.75
N LEU A 134 -8.19 -12.90 14.48
CA LEU A 134 -7.54 -12.05 13.51
C LEU A 134 -8.05 -10.62 13.71
N GLN A 135 -7.15 -9.71 14.01
CA GLN A 135 -7.45 -8.29 14.13
C GLN A 135 -6.49 -7.51 13.25
N ALA A 136 -7.01 -6.52 12.56
CA ALA A 136 -6.23 -5.61 11.74
C ALA A 136 -6.69 -4.17 11.96
N SER A 137 -5.77 -3.25 11.76
CA SER A 137 -6.00 -1.81 11.71
C SER A 137 -5.78 -1.32 10.29
N ILE A 138 -6.54 -0.31 9.86
CA ILE A 138 -6.49 0.18 8.48
C ILE A 138 -6.34 1.70 8.45
N GLY A 139 -5.35 2.18 7.70
CA GLY A 139 -5.18 3.58 7.33
C GLY A 139 -5.43 3.80 5.84
N ILE A 140 -6.19 4.83 5.50
CA ILE A 140 -6.51 5.19 4.11
C ILE A 140 -6.05 6.63 3.83
N GLY A 141 -5.25 6.79 2.79
CA GLY A 141 -4.85 8.09 2.25
C GLY A 141 -5.45 8.33 0.86
N TYR A 142 -5.35 9.57 0.36
CA TYR A 142 -5.73 9.89 -1.02
C TYR A 142 -4.96 11.11 -1.53
N GLY A 143 -4.26 10.96 -2.65
CA GLY A 143 -3.57 12.07 -3.29
C GLY A 143 -2.43 11.66 -4.23
N PRO A 144 -1.66 12.65 -4.73
CA PRO A 144 -0.54 12.40 -5.62
C PRO A 144 0.49 11.48 -4.98
N THR A 145 0.71 10.33 -5.60
CA THR A 145 1.60 9.28 -5.12
C THR A 145 2.45 8.80 -6.28
N LEU A 146 3.75 8.71 -6.07
CA LEU A 146 4.67 8.07 -7.01
C LEU A 146 4.49 6.56 -6.87
N VAL A 147 3.92 5.94 -7.91
CA VAL A 147 3.66 4.49 -7.93
C VAL A 147 4.60 3.81 -8.91
N ILE A 148 5.33 2.81 -8.43
CA ILE A 148 6.33 2.07 -9.20
C ILE A 148 5.81 0.66 -9.42
N ALA A 149 5.18 0.43 -10.58
CA ALA A 149 4.52 -0.81 -10.95
C ALA A 149 3.69 -1.37 -9.76
N ASP A 150 3.77 -2.68 -9.56
CA ASP A 150 3.11 -3.41 -8.47
C ASP A 150 4.15 -3.72 -7.38
N LYS A 151 4.95 -2.70 -7.01
CA LYS A 151 6.10 -2.88 -6.11
C LYS A 151 6.12 -1.87 -4.98
N ASP A 152 6.08 -0.58 -5.29
CA ASP A 152 6.39 0.46 -4.31
C ASP A 152 5.52 1.71 -4.48
N LEU A 153 5.26 2.38 -3.35
CA LEU A 153 4.50 3.62 -3.25
C LEU A 153 5.32 4.64 -2.48
N PHE A 154 5.40 5.86 -2.98
CA PHE A 154 6.05 6.97 -2.29
C PHE A 154 5.18 8.23 -2.38
N GLY A 155 4.95 8.87 -1.24
CA GLY A 155 4.18 10.11 -1.20
C GLY A 155 3.80 10.51 0.22
N HIS A 156 3.40 11.77 0.39
CA HIS A 156 2.95 12.27 1.69
C HIS A 156 1.72 11.51 2.20
N GLU A 157 0.76 11.23 1.33
CA GLU A 157 -0.46 10.50 1.69
C GLU A 157 -0.18 9.04 2.07
N MET A 158 0.78 8.41 1.40
CA MET A 158 1.21 7.05 1.75
C MET A 158 1.81 7.02 3.17
N ASN A 159 2.69 7.97 3.50
CA ASN A 159 3.26 8.07 4.85
C ASN A 159 2.19 8.33 5.92
N HIS A 160 1.20 9.18 5.61
CA HIS A 160 0.08 9.42 6.52
C HIS A 160 -0.81 8.17 6.69
N ALA A 161 -1.10 7.45 5.61
CA ALA A 161 -1.86 6.21 5.68
C ALA A 161 -1.14 5.14 6.51
N CYS A 162 0.18 4.99 6.35
CA CYS A 162 1.00 4.14 7.23
C CYS A 162 0.86 4.56 8.69
N LYS A 163 1.05 5.86 8.98
CA LYS A 163 0.92 6.37 10.36
C LYS A 163 -0.45 6.09 10.96
N LEU A 164 -1.51 6.23 10.17
CA LEU A 164 -2.87 5.95 10.60
C LEU A 164 -3.06 4.45 10.88
N GLY A 165 -2.66 3.57 9.95
CA GLY A 165 -2.88 2.13 10.06
C GLY A 165 -1.98 1.42 11.07
N GLU A 166 -0.71 1.81 11.17
CA GLU A 166 0.30 1.12 12.00
C GLU A 166 0.37 1.70 13.43
N ASP A 167 0.24 3.02 13.60
CA ASP A 167 0.57 3.67 14.87
C ASP A 167 -0.64 4.25 15.62
N ILE A 168 -1.73 4.57 14.93
CA ILE A 168 -2.86 5.32 15.52
C ILE A 168 -4.10 4.44 15.65
N ALA A 169 -4.47 3.73 14.59
CA ALA A 169 -5.64 2.87 14.57
C ALA A 169 -5.46 1.65 15.49
N GLY A 170 -6.45 1.41 16.32
CA GLY A 170 -6.57 0.21 17.12
C GLY A 170 -7.17 -0.97 16.34
N PRO A 171 -7.28 -2.14 17.01
CA PRO A 171 -7.87 -3.35 16.42
C PRO A 171 -9.28 -3.10 15.87
N GLY A 172 -9.47 -3.32 14.58
CA GLY A 172 -10.75 -3.14 13.88
C GLY A 172 -11.09 -1.70 13.50
N GLU A 173 -10.20 -0.74 13.78
CA GLU A 173 -10.42 0.67 13.44
C GLU A 173 -9.93 1.00 12.02
N ILE A 174 -10.68 1.89 11.36
CA ILE A 174 -10.37 2.40 10.03
C ILE A 174 -10.23 3.92 10.14
N TYR A 175 -9.09 4.46 9.74
CA TYR A 175 -8.82 5.89 9.75
C TYR A 175 -8.53 6.41 8.33
N LEU A 176 -9.04 7.60 8.03
CA LEU A 176 -8.83 8.28 6.75
C LEU A 176 -8.02 9.57 6.97
N THR A 177 -7.15 9.91 6.03
CA THR A 177 -6.57 11.25 5.98
C THR A 177 -7.65 12.28 5.67
N GLY A 178 -7.39 13.55 5.99
CA GLY A 178 -8.32 14.63 5.66
C GLY A 178 -8.63 14.71 4.16
N ASN A 179 -7.63 14.47 3.31
CA ASN A 179 -7.80 14.45 1.86
C ASN A 179 -8.69 13.29 1.40
N ALA A 180 -8.52 12.08 1.96
CA ALA A 180 -9.38 10.94 1.65
C ALA A 180 -10.84 11.15 2.08
N CYS A 181 -11.07 11.88 3.17
CA CYS A 181 -12.42 12.17 3.69
C CYS A 181 -13.16 13.25 2.87
N GLN A 182 -12.44 14.12 2.17
CA GLN A 182 -13.00 15.28 1.45
C GLN A 182 -13.08 15.09 -0.08
N ALA A 183 -12.53 13.98 -0.59
CA ALA A 183 -12.40 13.68 -2.00
C ALA A 183 -13.71 13.30 -2.68
#